data_AF-A0A8D8JU07-F1
#
_entry.id   AF-A0A8D8JU07-F1
#
_cell.length_a   1.000
_cell.length_b   1.000
_cell.length_c   1.000
_cell.angle_alpha   90.00
_cell.angle_beta   90.00
_cell.angle_gamma   90.00
#
_symmetry.space_group_name_H-M   'P 1'
#
loop_
_entity.id
_entity.type
_entity.pdbx_description
1 polymer ?
#
loop_
_entity_poly.entity_id
_entity_poly.type
_entity_poly.pdbx_seq_one_letter_code
_entity_poly.pdbx_strand_id
1 'polypeptide(L)'
;FDFNTFEQLCINFTNEKLQQFFNHHMFVLEQEEYKKEGIDWEFIDFGMDLQACIELIEKPMGIMSILEEECMFPKASDQTFKAKLYDNHLGKNPTFQKPRIVKGRPEAHFALVHYAGTVDYNISNWLVKNKDPLNETVV
;
A
#
# COMPACT_ATOMS: atom_id res chain seq x y z
N PHE A 1 2.72 10.84 8.93
CA PHE A 1 2.41 12.29 8.95
C PHE A 1 0.95 12.47 9.33
N ASP A 2 0.53 13.68 9.71
CA ASP A 2 -0.90 13.98 9.93
C ASP A 2 -1.70 14.03 8.62
N PHE A 3 -1.02 14.26 7.48
CA PHE A 3 -1.58 14.23 6.15
C PHE A 3 -0.71 13.35 5.25
N ASN A 4 -1.25 12.23 4.77
CA ASN A 4 -0.54 11.29 3.90
C ASN A 4 -1.26 11.22 2.55
N THR A 5 -0.54 11.47 1.46
CA THR A 5 -1.08 11.50 0.10
C THR A 5 -0.33 10.49 -0.77
N PHE A 6 -0.50 10.53 -2.10
CA PHE A 6 0.10 9.63 -3.08
C PHE A 6 1.60 9.43 -2.87
N GLU A 7 2.35 10.49 -2.59
CA GLU A 7 3.79 10.41 -2.36
C GLU A 7 4.12 9.55 -1.13
N GLN A 8 3.35 9.69 -0.05
CA GLN A 8 3.51 8.84 1.13
C GLN A 8 3.13 7.39 0.84
N LEU A 9 2.14 7.14 -0.02
CA LEU A 9 1.83 5.76 -0.44
C LEU A 9 3.04 5.14 -1.15
N CYS A 10 3.66 5.84 -2.11
CA CYS A 10 4.83 5.34 -2.83
C CYS A 10 6.03 5.08 -1.91
N ILE A 11 6.28 5.99 -0.96
CA ILE A 11 7.35 5.85 0.04
C ILE A 11 7.07 4.66 0.95
N ASN A 12 5.86 4.56 1.51
CA ASN A 12 5.49 3.48 2.43
C ASN A 12 5.50 2.13 1.72
N PHE A 13 5.02 2.06 0.48
CA PHE A 13 5.08 0.85 -0.35
C PHE A 13 6.53 0.39 -0.58
N THR A 14 7.42 1.33 -0.90
CA THR A 14 8.85 1.02 -1.04
C THR A 14 9.43 0.49 0.26
N ASN A 15 9.10 1.11 1.40
CA ASN A 15 9.54 0.64 2.71
C ASN A 15 8.94 -0.72 3.09
N GLU A 16 7.70 -1.02 2.71
CA GLU A 16 7.08 -2.34 2.91
C GLU A 16 7.90 -3.44 2.21
N LYS A 17 8.32 -3.18 0.95
CA LYS A 17 9.16 -4.09 0.18
C LYS A 17 10.57 -4.22 0.74
N LEU A 18 11.18 -3.11 1.16
CA LEU A 18 12.50 -3.15 1.80
C LEU A 18 12.45 -3.94 3.11
N GLN A 19 11.38 -3.77 3.90
CA GLN A 19 11.19 -4.54 5.12
C GLN A 19 10.97 -6.02 4.83
N GLN A 20 10.20 -6.37 3.80
CA GLN A 20 10.04 -7.76 3.38
C GLN A 20 11.36 -8.38 2.94
N PHE A 21 12.15 -7.66 2.15
CA PHE A 21 13.48 -8.10 1.74
C PHE A 21 14.40 -8.31 2.94
N PHE A 22 14.41 -7.38 3.90
CA PHE A 22 15.18 -7.51 5.13
C PHE A 22 14.75 -8.72 5.95
N ASN A 23 13.43 -8.90 6.17
CA ASN A 23 12.89 -10.04 6.93
C ASN A 23 13.30 -11.37 6.28
N HIS A 24 13.16 -11.48 4.95
CA HIS A 24 13.57 -12.67 4.23
C HIS A 24 15.08 -12.93 4.38
N HIS A 25 15.92 -11.91 4.20
CA HIS A 25 17.37 -12.06 4.27
C HIS A 25 17.84 -12.44 5.69
N MET A 26 17.35 -11.74 6.72
CA MET A 26 17.71 -12.02 8.11
C MET A 26 17.26 -13.43 8.51
N PHE A 27 16.07 -13.85 8.09
CA PHE A 27 15.54 -15.16 8.42
C PHE A 27 16.31 -16.31 7.74
N VAL A 28 16.76 -16.13 6.50
CA VAL A 28 17.63 -17.11 5.83
C VAL A 28 18.93 -17.30 6.63
N LEU A 29 19.55 -16.21 7.08
CA LEU A 29 20.77 -16.27 7.89
C LEU A 29 20.56 -16.96 9.25
N GLU A 30 19.47 -16.65 9.95
CA GLU A 30 19.16 -17.29 11.24
C GLU A 30 18.95 -18.80 11.09
N GLN A 31 18.27 -19.24 10.04
CA GLN A 31 18.04 -20.66 9.79
C GLN A 31 19.33 -21.41 9.44
N GLU A 32 20.23 -20.79 8.69
CA GLU A 32 21.54 -21.37 8.42
C GLU A 32 22.33 -21.59 9.71
N GLU A 33 22.25 -20.66 10.67
CA GLU A 33 22.90 -20.81 11.98
C GLU A 33 22.22 -21.88 12.84
N TYR A 34 20.88 -21.92 12.92
CA TYR A 34 20.17 -22.99 13.64
C TYR A 34 20.51 -24.38 13.11
N LYS A 35 20.59 -24.54 11.78
CA LYS A 35 20.99 -25.79 11.14
C LYS A 35 22.44 -26.17 11.47
N LYS A 36 23.34 -25.19 11.50
CA LYS A 36 24.76 -25.39 11.82
C LYS A 36 24.96 -25.80 13.28
N GLU A 37 24.17 -25.24 14.20
CA GLU A 37 24.18 -25.58 15.62
C GLU A 37 23.40 -26.86 15.94
N GLY A 38 22.70 -27.46 14.96
CA GLY A 38 21.90 -28.67 15.15
C GLY A 38 20.65 -28.44 15.99
N ILE A 39 20.15 -27.21 16.02
CA ILE A 39 18.93 -26.83 16.74
C ILE A 39 17.72 -27.25 15.91
N ASP A 40 16.82 -28.03 16.51
CA ASP A 40 15.54 -28.39 15.89
C ASP A 40 14.62 -27.18 15.93
N TRP A 41 14.35 -26.60 14.75
CA TRP A 41 13.58 -25.39 14.57
C TRP A 41 12.57 -25.58 13.43
N GLU A 42 11.30 -25.25 13.69
CA GLU A 42 10.26 -25.28 12.66
C GLU A 42 10.37 -24.08 11.73
N PHE A 43 10.25 -24.33 10.43
CA PHE A 43 10.29 -23.30 9.40
C PHE A 43 9.08 -22.36 9.52
N ILE A 44 9.33 -21.07 9.77
CA ILE A 44 8.30 -20.02 9.80
C ILE A 44 8.62 -18.98 8.73
N ASP A 45 7.79 -18.85 7.70
CA ASP A 45 7.99 -17.83 6.67
C ASP A 45 7.48 -16.45 7.13
N PHE A 46 8.37 -15.68 7.77
CA PHE A 46 8.09 -14.30 8.20
C PHE A 46 7.95 -13.29 7.03
N GLY A 47 8.23 -13.69 5.79
CA GLY A 47 8.01 -12.87 4.60
C GLY A 47 6.53 -12.73 4.22
N MET A 48 5.68 -13.63 4.73
CA MET A 48 4.25 -13.67 4.41
C MET A 48 3.43 -12.56 5.09
N ASP A 49 3.85 -12.07 6.25
CA ASP A 49 3.08 -11.08 7.01
C ASP A 49 2.96 -9.73 6.26
N LEU A 50 4.01 -9.36 5.51
CA LEU A 50 4.07 -8.14 4.70
C LEU A 50 3.44 -8.33 3.31
N GLN A 51 3.33 -9.58 2.85
CA GLN A 51 2.88 -9.90 1.50
C GLN A 51 1.46 -9.39 1.24
N ALA A 52 0.56 -9.49 2.22
CA ALA A 52 -0.82 -9.04 2.07
C ALA A 52 -0.95 -7.52 1.81
N CYS A 53 -0.09 -6.68 2.44
CA CYS A 53 -0.11 -5.24 2.20
C CYS A 53 0.53 -4.90 0.84
N ILE A 54 1.64 -5.57 0.49
CA ILE A 54 2.32 -5.39 -0.80
C ILE A 54 1.37 -5.75 -1.94
N GLU A 55 0.72 -6.91 -1.86
CA GLU A 55 -0.19 -7.40 -2.90
C GLU A 55 -1.41 -6.50 -3.08
N LEU A 56 -1.99 -6.01 -1.98
CA LEU A 56 -3.08 -5.04 -2.04
C LEU A 56 -2.69 -3.78 -2.85
N ILE A 57 -1.43 -3.36 -2.79
CA ILE A 57 -0.96 -2.16 -3.48
C ILE A 57 -0.65 -2.46 -4.96
N GLU A 58 0.07 -3.55 -5.26
CA GLU A 58 0.69 -3.76 -6.58
C GLU A 58 0.01 -4.77 -7.50
N LYS A 59 -0.77 -5.72 -6.97
CA LYS A 59 -1.34 -6.79 -7.79
C LYS A 59 -2.43 -6.25 -8.71
N PRO A 60 -2.82 -6.99 -9.77
CA PRO A 60 -4.00 -6.67 -10.56
C PRO A 60 -5.21 -6.46 -9.65
N MET A 61 -6.03 -5.46 -9.95
CA MET A 61 -7.15 -5.02 -9.10
C MET A 61 -6.72 -4.51 -7.71
N GLY A 62 -5.43 -4.27 -7.47
CA GLY A 62 -4.91 -3.56 -6.30
C GLY A 62 -5.00 -2.04 -6.47
N ILE A 63 -4.50 -1.32 -5.47
CA ILE A 63 -4.66 0.14 -5.38
C ILE A 63 -4.05 0.87 -6.58
N MET A 64 -2.81 0.53 -6.97
CA MET A 64 -2.14 1.20 -8.11
C MET A 64 -2.81 0.84 -9.43
N SER A 65 -3.20 -0.42 -9.62
CA SER A 65 -3.91 -0.87 -10.82
C SER A 65 -5.27 -0.18 -11.00
N ILE A 66 -6.04 -0.04 -9.92
CA ILE A 66 -7.32 0.69 -9.94
C ILE A 66 -7.08 2.18 -10.21
N LEU A 67 -6.01 2.78 -9.66
CA LEU A 67 -5.66 4.18 -9.91
C LEU A 67 -5.32 4.42 -11.38
N GLU A 68 -4.48 3.57 -11.96
CA GLU A 68 -4.11 3.62 -13.38
C GLU A 68 -5.33 3.47 -14.29
N GLU A 69 -6.20 2.50 -14.00
CA GLU A 69 -7.43 2.29 -14.74
C GLU A 69 -8.34 3.54 -14.70
N GLU A 70 -8.59 4.10 -13.52
CA GLU A 70 -9.38 5.33 -13.38
C GLU A 70 -8.72 6.52 -14.09
N CYS A 71 -7.38 6.56 -14.20
CA CYS A 71 -6.70 7.61 -14.94
C CYS A 71 -7.01 7.60 -16.44
N MET A 72 -7.33 6.43 -17.00
CA MET A 72 -7.68 6.28 -18.42
C MET A 72 -9.09 6.76 -18.76
N PHE A 73 -9.98 6.89 -17.77
CA PHE A 73 -11.37 7.29 -17.99
C PHE A 73 -11.53 8.83 -17.95
N PRO A 74 -12.05 9.46 -19.03
CA PRO A 74 -12.16 10.92 -19.10
C PRO A 74 -13.08 11.57 -18.05
N LYS A 75 -14.03 10.80 -17.51
CA LYS A 75 -15.01 11.25 -16.51
C LYS A 75 -14.75 10.71 -15.10
N ALA A 76 -13.64 10.00 -14.91
CA ALA A 76 -13.25 9.55 -13.57
C ALA A 76 -12.90 10.74 -12.68
N SER A 77 -13.12 10.55 -11.38
CA SER A 77 -12.82 11.53 -10.33
C SER A 77 -12.25 10.80 -9.11
N ASP A 78 -11.65 11.54 -8.18
CA ASP A 78 -11.16 10.93 -6.94
C ASP A 78 -12.29 10.20 -6.18
N GLN A 79 -13.56 10.61 -6.34
CA GLN A 79 -14.69 9.92 -5.73
C GLN A 79 -15.05 8.59 -6.41
N THR A 80 -14.92 8.50 -7.75
CA THR A 80 -15.14 7.22 -8.45
C THR A 80 -14.01 6.24 -8.14
N PHE A 81 -12.77 6.75 -8.06
CA PHE A 81 -11.62 5.99 -7.56
C PHE A 81 -11.86 5.47 -6.14
N LYS A 82 -12.30 6.32 -5.21
CA LYS A 82 -12.66 5.91 -3.84
C LYS A 82 -13.69 4.79 -3.83
N ALA A 83 -14.78 4.96 -4.59
CA ALA A 83 -15.86 3.98 -4.64
C ALA A 83 -15.34 2.62 -5.13
N LYS A 84 -14.55 2.61 -6.21
CA LYS A 84 -13.96 1.39 -6.76
C LYS A 84 -13.00 0.72 -5.76
N LEU A 85 -12.18 1.47 -5.02
CA LEU A 85 -11.36 0.89 -3.94
C LEU A 85 -12.21 0.22 -2.85
N TYR A 86 -13.28 0.88 -2.42
CA TYR A 86 -14.16 0.35 -1.38
C TYR A 86 -14.88 -0.92 -1.84
N ASP A 87 -15.44 -0.92 -3.04
CA ASP A 87 -16.17 -2.07 -3.60
C ASP A 87 -15.26 -3.30 -3.77
N ASN A 88 -13.98 -3.08 -4.11
CA ASN A 88 -13.01 -4.16 -4.32
C ASN A 88 -12.35 -4.65 -3.03
N HIS A 89 -12.14 -3.80 -2.03
CA HIS A 89 -11.28 -4.15 -0.90
C HIS A 89 -11.94 -4.10 0.49
N LEU A 90 -12.93 -3.24 0.72
CA LEU A 90 -13.50 -3.10 2.06
C LEU A 90 -14.24 -4.38 2.47
N GLY A 91 -13.86 -4.94 3.62
CA GLY A 91 -14.42 -6.19 4.15
C GLY A 91 -13.92 -7.46 3.45
N LYS A 92 -13.10 -7.32 2.40
CA LYS A 92 -12.46 -8.44 1.67
C LYS A 92 -10.97 -8.56 1.99
N ASN A 93 -10.29 -7.43 2.19
CA ASN A 93 -8.87 -7.37 2.52
C ASN A 93 -8.67 -6.78 3.92
N PRO A 94 -8.07 -7.52 4.89
CA PRO A 94 -7.92 -7.05 6.27
C PRO A 94 -6.99 -5.84 6.40
N THR A 95 -6.08 -5.67 5.43
CA THR A 95 -5.15 -4.54 5.33
C THR A 95 -5.82 -3.25 4.85
N PHE A 96 -7.01 -3.32 4.23
CA PHE A 96 -7.77 -2.15 3.77
C PHE A 96 -8.89 -1.79 4.76
N GLN A 97 -8.83 -0.57 5.30
CA GLN A 97 -9.74 -0.14 6.36
C GLN A 97 -10.36 1.23 6.07
N LYS A 98 -11.44 1.53 6.79
CA LYS A 98 -11.99 2.89 6.85
C LYS A 98 -11.01 3.80 7.61
N PRO A 99 -10.89 5.08 7.22
CA PRO A 99 -10.00 6.02 7.90
C PRO A 99 -10.46 6.29 9.33
N ARG A 100 -9.51 6.56 10.22
CA ARG A 100 -9.82 6.97 11.60
C ARG A 100 -10.21 8.44 11.62
N ILE A 101 -11.41 8.74 12.12
CA ILE A 101 -11.88 10.12 12.28
C ILE A 101 -11.31 10.68 13.59
N VAL A 102 -10.29 11.52 13.47
CA VAL A 102 -9.66 12.20 14.61
C VAL A 102 -9.92 13.71 14.51
N LYS A 103 -10.53 14.28 15.55
CA LYS A 103 -10.85 15.72 15.59
C LYS A 103 -9.58 16.55 15.41
N GLY A 104 -9.61 17.50 14.48
CA GLY A 104 -8.48 18.39 14.20
C GLY A 104 -7.44 17.84 13.22
N ARG A 105 -7.62 16.60 12.71
CA ARG A 105 -6.80 16.08 11.61
C ARG A 105 -7.46 16.36 10.25
N PRO A 106 -6.64 16.51 9.19
CA PRO A 106 -7.14 16.56 7.82
C PRO A 106 -7.98 15.34 7.46
N GLU A 107 -8.88 15.51 6.50
CA GLU A 107 -9.70 14.41 5.99
C GLU A 107 -8.83 13.31 5.37
N ALA A 108 -9.19 12.05 5.61
CA ALA A 108 -8.65 10.88 4.95
C ALA A 108 -9.80 10.05 4.36
N HIS A 109 -9.50 9.28 3.33
CA HIS A 109 -10.49 8.57 2.53
C HIS A 109 -10.43 7.05 2.72
N PHE A 110 -9.25 6.49 3.01
CA PHE A 110 -9.06 5.10 3.43
C PHE A 110 -7.85 4.98 4.34
N ALA A 111 -7.69 3.83 4.99
CA ALA A 111 -6.50 3.51 5.76
C ALA A 111 -5.90 2.18 5.32
N LEU A 112 -4.57 2.08 5.39
CA LEU A 112 -3.85 0.82 5.21
C LEU A 112 -3.14 0.41 6.49
N VAL A 113 -3.15 -0.89 6.76
CA VAL A 113 -2.36 -1.51 7.81
C VAL A 113 -1.00 -1.91 7.23
N HIS A 114 0.01 -1.06 7.44
CA HIS A 114 1.41 -1.34 7.13
C HIS A 114 2.08 -2.04 8.32
N TYR A 115 3.25 -2.64 8.10
CA TYR A 115 4.06 -3.18 9.19
C TYR A 115 4.40 -2.15 10.28
N ALA A 116 4.61 -0.89 9.89
CA ALA A 116 4.92 0.22 10.80
C ALA A 116 3.66 0.81 11.48
N GLY A 117 2.48 0.25 11.20
CA GLY A 117 1.20 0.66 11.76
C GLY A 117 0.21 1.21 10.73
N THR A 118 -0.98 1.60 11.21
CA THR A 118 -2.06 2.08 10.34
C THR A 118 -1.85 3.52 9.88
N VAL A 119 -1.88 3.73 8.57
CA VAL A 119 -1.74 5.05 7.92
C VAL A 119 -3.05 5.44 7.23
N ASP A 120 -3.55 6.63 7.56
CA ASP A 120 -4.74 7.22 6.94
C ASP A 120 -4.31 8.04 5.70
N TYR A 121 -4.89 7.73 4.54
CA TYR A 121 -4.54 8.33 3.25
C TYR A 121 -5.65 9.24 2.71
N ASN A 122 -5.25 10.40 2.23
CA ASN A 122 -6.09 11.31 1.48
C ASN A 122 -5.82 11.15 -0.02
N ILE A 123 -6.88 10.89 -0.80
CA ILE A 123 -6.80 10.62 -2.25
C ILE A 123 -6.99 11.86 -3.13
N SER A 124 -7.14 13.04 -2.55
CA SER A 124 -7.40 14.26 -3.31
C SER A 124 -6.25 14.52 -4.29
N ASN A 125 -6.61 14.77 -5.55
CA ASN A 125 -5.74 14.98 -6.70
C ASN A 125 -4.88 13.77 -7.09
N TRP A 126 -5.16 12.55 -6.64
CA TRP A 126 -4.36 11.39 -7.03
C TRP A 126 -4.45 11.11 -8.54
N LEU A 127 -5.64 11.22 -9.14
CA LEU A 127 -5.78 11.04 -10.59
C LEU A 127 -4.99 12.08 -11.38
N VAL A 128 -4.95 13.33 -10.90
CA VAL A 128 -4.17 14.41 -11.56
C VAL A 128 -2.68 14.14 -11.42
N LYS A 129 -2.21 13.82 -10.21
CA LYS A 129 -0.81 13.50 -9.93
C LYS A 129 -0.30 12.32 -10.74
N ASN A 130 -1.13 11.30 -10.93
CA ASN A 130 -0.76 10.10 -11.67
C ASN A 130 -0.82 10.28 -13.20
N LYS A 131 -1.68 11.18 -13.71
CA LYS A 131 -1.75 11.50 -15.15
C LYS A 131 -0.61 12.38 -15.64
N ASP A 132 -0.01 13.17 -14.75
CA ASP A 132 0.98 14.21 -15.07
C ASP A 132 0.65 14.98 -16.37
N PRO A 133 -0.54 15.60 -16.48
CA PRO A 133 -0.98 16.18 -17.74
C PRO A 133 -0.11 17.38 -18.13
N LEU A 134 0.72 17.19 -19.14
CA LEU A 134 1.52 18.25 -19.74
C LEU A 134 0.72 18.97 -20.83
N ASN A 135 0.96 20.27 -20.97
CA ASN A 135 0.36 21.04 -22.06
C ASN A 135 1.05 20.69 -23.39
N GLU A 136 0.35 19.99 -24.28
CA GLU A 136 0.84 19.57 -25.60
C GLU A 136 1.30 20.74 -26.51
N THR A 137 0.91 21.99 -26.23
CA THR A 137 1.39 23.15 -27.00
C THR A 137 2.76 23.67 -26.56
N VAL A 138 3.25 23.23 -25.39
CA VAL A 138 4.53 23.68 -24.81
C VAL A 138 5.60 22.59 -24.85
N VAL A 139 5.22 21.32 -25.04
CA VAL A 139 6.11 20.15 -25.12
C VAL A 139 6.63 19.92 -26.53
#